data_AF-A0A3B9JC73-F1
#
_entry.id   AF-A0A3B9JC73-F1
#
_cell.length_a   1.000
_cell.length_b   1.000
_cell.length_c   1.000
_cell.angle_alpha   90.00
_cell.angle_beta   90.00
_cell.angle_gamma   90.00
#
_symmetry.space_group_name_H-M   'P 1'
#
loop_
_entity.id
_entity.type
_entity.pdbx_description
1 polymer ?
#
loop_
_entity_poly.entity_id
_entity_poly.type
_entity_poly.pdbx_seq_one_letter_code
_entity_poly.pdbx_strand_id
1 'polypeptide(L)'
;MKKKRLILPVIAILLSALACTFGHPPADQTPPSLPPSNDAAPTSPASSTPLPPPADPGAVIQPAGLEYLGAFRLPDNGDRPRTFEYGGNAMTFRPGPDLENDGFPGSLFITGHDRLAYGELTDGSQLAEISIPVPVRGQLDALNTAELVQGFQDVAAGHFRGLDEIPRIGLAYLDHPATGPKLHLAWGQHMPPDPPAASHGWIEPDLSVPDFRGEWFIGNQDTNSINGYLFEIPAAWASYSGGRPLATGRSRDGGWSGMGPALFAYQPWVDSNGSPAANGTRLDEIVLLQYESSYNTPNIERALNGYQHPDEWEGGAWLTTPSGKSAVIFAGTKSVGEKYWYGFANPAGPQVPCVAGDFVGQFQVCSLADGSPCPPADLIECPGHNDFRGWWSTRFEARIIFYDPSDLARVAAGQIQA
;
A
#
# COMPACT_ATOMS: atom_id res chain seq x y z
N MET A 1 13.49 -32.73 61.98
CA MET A 1 14.10 -33.93 61.33
C MET A 1 13.07 -34.60 60.43
N LYS A 2 13.50 -34.97 59.20
CA LYS A 2 12.76 -35.68 58.12
C LYS A 2 11.73 -34.82 57.36
N LYS A 3 11.58 -34.85 56.04
CA LYS A 3 12.41 -35.21 54.86
C LYS A 3 11.54 -34.82 53.63
N LYS A 4 12.20 -34.39 52.54
CA LYS A 4 11.64 -34.06 51.20
C LYS A 4 10.69 -35.12 50.61
N ARG A 5 9.71 -34.69 49.78
CA ARG A 5 9.07 -35.36 48.62
C ARG A 5 8.51 -34.23 47.74
N LEU A 6 8.78 -33.99 46.45
CA LEU A 6 8.95 -34.78 45.22
C LEU A 6 7.80 -35.75 44.93
N ILE A 7 6.86 -35.33 44.06
CA ILE A 7 5.88 -36.17 43.39
C ILE A 7 5.58 -35.59 41.99
N LEU A 8 6.13 -36.21 40.95
CA LEU A 8 5.39 -36.75 39.80
C LEU A 8 5.61 -38.29 39.89
N PRO A 9 4.80 -39.21 39.30
CA PRO A 9 4.18 -39.13 37.96
C PRO A 9 2.83 -39.91 37.80
N VAL A 10 2.37 -40.04 36.54
CA VAL A 10 1.80 -41.25 35.89
C VAL A 10 0.42 -41.09 35.22
N ILE A 11 0.46 -41.41 33.93
CA ILE A 11 -0.56 -41.62 32.89
C ILE A 11 -1.48 -42.80 33.22
N ALA A 12 -2.76 -42.72 32.85
CA ALA A 12 -3.58 -43.90 32.58
C ALA A 12 -4.49 -43.67 31.37
N ILE A 13 -4.26 -44.49 30.35
CA ILE A 13 -5.07 -44.74 29.15
C ILE A 13 -6.23 -45.67 29.53
N LEU A 14 -7.41 -45.46 28.96
CA LEU A 14 -8.40 -46.54 28.80
C LEU A 14 -9.26 -46.34 27.54
N LEU A 15 -8.99 -47.20 26.56
CA LEU A 15 -9.86 -47.54 25.44
C LEU A 15 -11.06 -48.37 25.95
N SER A 16 -12.22 -48.17 25.34
CA SER A 16 -13.21 -49.23 25.14
C SER A 16 -13.87 -49.08 23.76
N ALA A 17 -13.70 -50.13 22.96
CA ALA A 17 -14.33 -50.36 21.67
C ALA A 17 -15.49 -51.37 21.86
N LEU A 18 -16.62 -51.30 21.15
CA LEU A 18 -17.04 -52.06 19.94
C LEU A 18 -18.59 -51.90 19.91
N ALA A 19 -19.37 -51.94 18.81
CA ALA A 19 -19.19 -52.55 17.50
C ALA A 19 -20.21 -52.01 16.47
N CYS A 20 -19.74 -51.96 15.21
CA CYS A 20 -20.37 -52.38 13.96
C CYS A 20 -21.80 -51.94 13.58
N THR A 21 -21.89 -51.09 12.55
CA THR A 21 -22.66 -51.39 11.34
C THR A 21 -21.84 -50.96 10.10
N PHE A 22 -21.61 -51.91 9.19
CA PHE A 22 -20.93 -51.71 7.91
C PHE A 22 -21.94 -51.35 6.82
N GLY A 23 -21.53 -50.43 5.93
CA GLY A 23 -21.79 -50.54 4.49
C GLY A 23 -22.84 -49.60 3.88
N HIS A 24 -22.39 -48.50 3.27
CA HIS A 24 -22.89 -47.97 2.00
C HIS A 24 -21.76 -47.14 1.34
N PRO A 25 -21.48 -47.31 0.04
CA PRO A 25 -20.49 -46.49 -0.66
C PRO A 25 -21.02 -45.05 -0.86
N PRO A 26 -20.16 -44.02 -0.89
CA PRO A 26 -20.60 -42.68 -1.25
C PRO A 26 -21.02 -42.66 -2.73
N ALA A 27 -22.25 -42.22 -2.97
CA ALA A 27 -22.74 -41.90 -4.30
C ALA A 27 -21.97 -40.70 -4.88
N ASP A 28 -21.67 -40.77 -6.18
CA ASP A 28 -21.27 -39.63 -7.01
C ASP A 28 -22.24 -38.46 -6.76
N GLN A 29 -21.73 -37.42 -6.11
CA GLN A 29 -22.43 -36.13 -6.05
C GLN A 29 -21.80 -35.22 -7.10
N THR A 30 -22.49 -35.11 -8.23
CA THR A 30 -22.33 -34.00 -9.17
C THR A 30 -22.46 -32.68 -8.42
N PRO A 31 -21.61 -31.68 -8.71
CA PRO A 31 -21.70 -30.36 -8.07
C PRO A 31 -23.07 -29.71 -8.38
N PRO A 32 -23.65 -28.96 -7.45
CA PRO A 32 -24.95 -28.32 -7.65
C PRO A 32 -24.87 -27.27 -8.77
N SER A 33 -25.75 -27.41 -9.76
CA SER A 33 -25.98 -26.45 -10.83
C SER A 33 -26.49 -25.12 -10.27
N LEU A 34 -25.81 -24.03 -10.64
CA LEU A 34 -26.24 -22.65 -10.37
C LEU A 34 -27.65 -22.40 -10.98
N PRO A 35 -28.55 -21.69 -10.27
CA PRO A 35 -29.83 -21.30 -10.84
C PRO A 35 -29.63 -20.29 -12.00
N PRO A 36 -30.51 -20.27 -13.00
CA PRO A 36 -30.38 -19.37 -14.15
C PRO A 36 -30.50 -17.91 -13.72
N SER A 37 -29.51 -17.11 -14.09
CA SER A 37 -29.51 -15.66 -13.96
C SER A 37 -30.67 -15.08 -14.78
N ASN A 38 -31.59 -14.39 -14.09
CA ASN A 38 -32.54 -13.51 -14.75
C ASN A 38 -31.78 -12.26 -15.21
N ASP A 39 -31.47 -12.21 -16.51
CA ASP A 39 -31.02 -11.01 -17.20
C ASP A 39 -32.14 -9.97 -17.21
N ALA A 40 -32.10 -9.07 -16.23
CA ALA A 40 -32.72 -7.76 -16.34
C ALA A 40 -31.58 -6.73 -16.30
N ALA A 41 -31.18 -6.28 -17.50
CA ALA A 41 -30.15 -5.28 -17.70
C ALA A 41 -30.47 -4.00 -16.91
N PRO A 42 -29.56 -3.49 -16.06
CA PRO A 42 -29.62 -2.12 -15.60
C PRO A 42 -29.36 -1.19 -16.79
N THR A 43 -30.18 -0.16 -16.91
CA THR A 43 -30.10 0.86 -17.96
C THR A 43 -28.82 1.66 -17.76
N SER A 44 -27.80 1.44 -18.60
CA SER A 44 -26.57 2.23 -18.61
C SER A 44 -26.87 3.72 -18.84
N PRO A 45 -26.35 4.64 -18.02
CA PRO A 45 -26.30 6.04 -18.39
C PRO A 45 -25.36 6.21 -19.59
N ALA A 46 -25.71 7.17 -20.44
CA ALA A 46 -25.18 7.37 -21.79
C ALA A 46 -23.65 7.33 -21.88
N SER A 47 -23.15 6.55 -22.84
CA SER A 47 -21.74 6.50 -23.23
C SER A 47 -21.25 7.88 -23.67
N SER A 48 -20.50 8.57 -22.81
CA SER A 48 -19.61 9.63 -23.25
C SER A 48 -18.43 8.96 -23.97
N THR A 49 -18.27 9.25 -25.26
CA THR A 49 -17.09 8.82 -26.01
C THR A 49 -15.83 9.36 -25.31
N PRO A 50 -14.88 8.52 -24.88
CA PRO A 50 -13.66 9.01 -24.25
C PRO A 50 -12.90 9.91 -25.23
N LEU A 51 -12.50 11.09 -24.77
CA LEU A 51 -11.60 11.96 -25.53
C LEU A 51 -10.29 11.20 -25.80
N PRO A 52 -9.61 11.43 -26.94
CA PRO A 52 -8.28 10.86 -27.13
C PRO A 52 -7.31 11.41 -26.06
N PRO A 53 -6.38 10.58 -25.56
CA PRO A 53 -5.33 11.04 -24.65
C PRO A 53 -4.40 12.02 -25.39
N PRO A 54 -3.86 13.06 -24.73
CA PRO A 54 -2.90 13.97 -25.35
C PRO A 54 -1.59 13.24 -25.68
N ALA A 55 -1.25 13.16 -26.96
CA ALA A 55 -0.14 12.35 -27.49
C ALA A 55 1.22 13.08 -27.53
N ASP A 56 1.55 13.90 -26.54
CA ASP A 56 2.82 14.65 -26.52
C ASP A 56 3.79 14.13 -25.44
N PRO A 57 4.81 13.32 -25.79
CA PRO A 57 5.87 12.89 -24.86
C PRO A 57 6.63 14.06 -24.23
N GLY A 58 6.65 15.24 -24.87
CA GLY A 58 7.23 16.47 -24.33
C GLY A 58 6.44 17.06 -23.14
N ALA A 59 5.19 16.60 -22.95
CA ALA A 59 4.32 16.93 -21.83
C ALA A 59 4.50 16.00 -20.62
N VAL A 60 5.34 14.97 -20.69
CA VAL A 60 5.63 14.10 -19.53
C VAL A 60 6.79 14.67 -18.73
N ILE A 61 6.64 14.72 -17.40
CA ILE A 61 7.75 15.09 -16.52
C ILE A 61 8.81 13.98 -16.55
N GLN A 62 10.05 14.37 -16.82
CA GLN A 62 11.20 13.46 -16.90
C GLN A 62 12.04 13.56 -15.62
N PRO A 63 12.79 12.51 -15.23
CA PRO A 63 13.67 12.54 -14.06
C PRO A 63 14.63 13.73 -14.03
N ALA A 64 15.19 14.11 -15.19
CA ALA A 64 16.08 15.26 -15.34
C ALA A 64 15.40 16.62 -15.08
N GLY A 65 14.08 16.66 -14.98
CA GLY A 65 13.31 17.84 -14.60
C GLY A 65 13.12 18.02 -13.10
N LEU A 66 13.59 17.08 -12.27
CA LEU A 66 13.57 17.22 -10.81
C LEU A 66 14.86 17.86 -10.30
N GLU A 67 14.71 18.85 -9.42
CA GLU A 67 15.82 19.44 -8.67
C GLU A 67 15.66 19.11 -7.18
N TYR A 68 16.72 18.57 -6.57
CA TYR A 68 16.76 18.35 -5.13
C TYR A 68 17.11 19.65 -4.40
N LEU A 69 16.16 20.25 -3.68
CA LEU A 69 16.38 21.52 -3.00
C LEU A 69 17.12 21.37 -1.65
N GLY A 70 17.00 20.22 -0.99
CA GLY A 70 17.64 19.96 0.30
C GLY A 70 16.76 19.09 1.20
N ALA A 71 17.05 19.10 2.50
CA ALA A 71 16.23 18.45 3.52
C ALA A 71 16.02 19.38 4.71
N PHE A 72 15.05 19.02 5.54
CA PHE A 72 14.80 19.59 6.86
C PHE A 72 14.48 18.45 7.85
N ARG A 73 14.62 18.72 9.14
CA ARG A 73 14.30 17.80 10.22
C ARG A 73 12.82 17.88 10.59
N LEU A 74 12.24 16.74 10.93
CA LEU A 74 10.99 16.70 11.68
C LEU A 74 11.26 17.12 13.13
N PRO A 75 10.28 17.72 13.82
CA PRO A 75 10.47 18.14 15.21
C PRO A 75 10.50 16.89 16.13
N ASP A 76 11.51 16.83 17.00
CA ASP A 76 11.75 15.73 17.95
C ASP A 76 11.10 16.03 19.30
N ASN A 77 9.88 15.51 19.50
CA ASN A 77 8.91 16.17 20.40
C ASN A 77 8.36 15.31 21.54
N GLY A 78 8.69 14.04 21.66
CA GLY A 78 8.13 13.25 22.76
C GLY A 78 8.27 11.74 22.67
N ASP A 79 7.64 11.09 23.65
CA ASP A 79 7.55 9.64 23.76
C ASP A 79 6.46 9.07 22.84
N ARG A 80 6.59 7.78 22.51
CA ARG A 80 5.56 7.02 21.79
C ARG A 80 4.20 7.12 22.50
N PRO A 81 3.08 7.29 21.77
CA PRO A 81 2.96 7.34 20.31
C PRO A 81 3.18 8.74 19.68
N ARG A 82 3.46 9.78 20.46
CA ARG A 82 3.55 11.18 20.01
C ARG A 82 4.95 11.55 19.56
N THR A 83 5.44 10.83 18.57
CA THR A 83 6.76 11.00 17.96
C THR A 83 6.72 10.58 16.50
N PHE A 84 7.69 11.02 15.70
CA PHE A 84 7.87 10.55 14.32
C PHE A 84 8.85 9.37 14.20
N GLU A 85 9.50 8.97 15.30
CA GLU A 85 10.35 7.77 15.31
C GLU A 85 9.55 6.54 14.86
N TYR A 86 10.13 5.72 13.98
CA TYR A 86 9.47 4.52 13.44
C TYR A 86 8.05 4.80 12.91
N GLY A 87 7.85 5.98 12.33
CA GLY A 87 6.60 6.42 11.72
C GLY A 87 6.84 6.99 10.33
N GLY A 88 5.98 7.92 9.90
CA GLY A 88 6.11 8.57 8.60
C GLY A 88 5.66 7.70 7.42
N ASN A 89 4.87 6.65 7.67
CA ASN A 89 4.32 5.80 6.62
C ASN A 89 3.45 6.53 5.60
N ALA A 90 2.85 7.67 5.98
CA ALA A 90 2.05 8.46 5.07
C ALA A 90 2.26 9.96 5.31
N MET A 91 2.23 10.71 4.21
CA MET A 91 2.36 12.16 4.20
C MET A 91 1.55 12.75 3.06
N THR A 92 1.00 13.94 3.26
CA THR A 92 0.40 14.72 2.18
C THR A 92 0.60 16.21 2.36
N PHE A 93 0.62 16.94 1.25
CA PHE A 93 0.80 18.38 1.22
C PHE A 93 -0.54 19.10 1.31
N ARG A 94 -0.64 20.07 2.22
CA ARG A 94 -1.74 21.02 2.28
C ARG A 94 -1.27 22.36 1.70
N PRO A 95 -1.85 22.80 0.57
CA PRO A 95 -1.58 24.13 0.04
C PRO A 95 -1.95 25.22 1.05
N GLY A 96 -1.12 26.26 1.13
CA GLY A 96 -1.32 27.41 1.99
C GLY A 96 -0.53 28.62 1.49
N PRO A 97 -0.68 29.79 2.13
CA PRO A 97 0.15 30.94 1.83
C PRO A 97 1.61 30.69 2.26
N ASP A 98 2.54 31.35 1.57
CA ASP A 98 3.93 31.49 2.01
C ASP A 98 4.01 32.62 3.04
N LEU A 99 3.80 32.29 4.33
CA LEU A 99 3.76 33.28 5.41
C LEU A 99 5.13 33.89 5.71
N GLU A 100 6.21 33.14 5.46
CA GLU A 100 7.57 33.56 5.73
C GLU A 100 8.23 34.26 4.53
N ASN A 101 7.60 34.19 3.34
CA ASN A 101 8.14 34.64 2.05
C ASN A 101 9.49 33.99 1.72
N ASP A 102 9.62 32.71 2.04
CA ASP A 102 10.85 31.93 1.88
C ASP A 102 10.82 31.01 0.65
N GLY A 103 9.68 30.94 -0.05
CA GLY A 103 9.45 30.11 -1.22
C GLY A 103 8.86 28.73 -0.91
N PHE A 104 8.54 28.41 0.35
CA PHE A 104 8.05 27.09 0.78
C PHE A 104 6.66 27.19 1.45
N PRO A 105 5.61 27.54 0.68
CA PRO A 105 4.25 27.68 1.21
C PRO A 105 3.68 26.37 1.74
N GLY A 106 2.68 26.51 2.63
CA GLY A 106 1.82 25.41 3.06
C GLY A 106 2.40 24.59 4.21
N SER A 107 1.94 23.35 4.31
CA SER A 107 2.23 22.45 5.41
C SER A 107 2.13 20.99 4.98
N LEU A 108 2.59 20.08 5.85
CA LEU A 108 2.51 18.64 5.63
C LEU A 108 1.73 17.98 6.76
N PHE A 109 0.74 17.17 6.42
CA PHE A 109 0.21 16.19 7.36
C PHE A 109 1.06 14.93 7.28
N ILE A 110 1.47 14.38 8.44
CA ILE A 110 2.38 13.23 8.52
C ILE A 110 1.93 12.30 9.65
N THR A 111 1.95 11.00 9.40
CA THR A 111 1.72 9.99 10.44
C THR A 111 2.93 9.85 11.37
N GLY A 112 2.68 9.80 12.68
CA GLY A 112 3.66 9.52 13.71
C GLY A 112 4.01 8.03 13.80
N HIS A 113 4.65 7.67 14.92
CA HIS A 113 5.08 6.31 15.24
C HIS A 113 3.97 5.31 15.00
N ASP A 114 4.28 4.22 14.30
CA ASP A 114 3.29 3.24 13.89
C ASP A 114 2.50 2.59 15.02
N ARG A 115 1.28 2.16 14.68
CA ARG A 115 0.57 1.14 15.47
C ARG A 115 1.43 -0.11 15.61
N LEU A 116 1.37 -0.72 16.79
CA LEU A 116 2.03 -1.99 17.07
C LEU A 116 0.99 -3.09 17.32
N ALA A 117 1.25 -4.24 16.72
CA ALA A 117 0.39 -5.41 16.76
C ALA A 117 0.12 -5.91 18.18
N TYR A 118 -0.87 -6.80 18.30
CA TYR A 118 -1.22 -7.49 19.56
C TYR A 118 -1.56 -6.57 20.73
N GLY A 119 -1.98 -5.33 20.42
CA GLY A 119 -2.41 -4.37 21.41
C GLY A 119 -1.27 -3.58 22.08
N GLU A 120 -0.04 -3.68 21.59
CA GLU A 120 1.12 -3.01 22.21
C GLU A 120 1.03 -1.48 22.11
N LEU A 121 0.60 -0.95 20.95
CA LEU A 121 0.44 0.49 20.73
C LEU A 121 -0.72 0.73 19.75
N THR A 122 -1.95 0.51 20.22
CA THR A 122 -3.16 0.60 19.37
C THR A 122 -3.50 2.02 18.93
N ASP A 123 -3.04 3.02 19.68
CA ASP A 123 -3.21 4.45 19.42
C ASP A 123 -2.00 5.06 18.69
N GLY A 124 -1.15 4.23 18.08
CA GLY A 124 -0.11 4.65 17.15
C GLY A 124 -0.66 5.17 15.83
N SER A 125 0.25 5.56 14.94
CA SER A 125 0.00 6.22 13.66
C SER A 125 -0.83 7.50 13.80
N GLN A 126 -0.67 8.21 14.93
CA GLN A 126 -1.32 9.51 15.18
C GLN A 126 -0.90 10.51 14.12
N LEU A 127 -1.80 11.41 13.74
CA LEU A 127 -1.53 12.38 12.71
C LEU A 127 -1.09 13.72 13.31
N ALA A 128 -0.09 14.36 12.72
CA ALA A 128 0.32 15.72 13.02
C ALA A 128 0.39 16.56 11.74
N GLU A 129 0.28 17.89 11.87
CA GLU A 129 0.56 18.83 10.78
C GLU A 129 1.84 19.60 11.13
N ILE A 130 2.76 19.72 10.18
CA ILE A 130 4.02 20.45 10.35
C ILE A 130 4.21 21.56 9.31
N SER A 131 5.01 22.56 9.66
CA SER A 131 5.48 23.58 8.71
C SER A 131 6.53 23.01 7.74
N ILE A 132 6.80 23.74 6.67
CA ILE A 132 7.85 23.42 5.70
C ILE A 132 8.90 24.54 5.76
N PRO A 133 10.00 24.38 6.50
CA PRO A 133 11.07 25.37 6.49
C PRO A 133 11.89 25.25 5.20
N VAL A 134 12.66 26.30 4.88
CA VAL A 134 13.63 26.26 3.77
C VAL A 134 14.50 24.99 3.85
N PRO A 135 14.42 24.08 2.87
CA PRO A 135 15.28 22.91 2.81
C PRO A 135 16.71 23.34 2.51
N VAL A 136 17.67 22.70 3.18
CA VAL A 136 19.09 23.00 2.99
C VAL A 136 19.86 21.75 2.60
N ARG A 137 20.88 21.91 1.75
CA ARG A 137 21.83 20.85 1.43
C ARG A 137 22.95 20.87 2.46
N GLY A 138 23.03 19.87 3.32
CA GLY A 138 24.00 19.85 4.40
C GLY A 138 24.01 18.56 5.19
N GLN A 139 24.81 18.54 6.26
CA GLN A 139 24.80 17.47 7.24
C GLN A 139 23.59 17.63 8.18
N LEU A 140 23.23 16.55 8.88
CA LEU A 140 22.05 16.48 9.73
C LEU A 140 21.94 17.69 10.68
N ASP A 141 23.06 18.08 11.30
CA ASP A 141 23.16 19.14 12.32
C ASP A 141 22.90 20.55 11.78
N ALA A 142 23.00 20.72 10.46
CA ALA A 142 22.82 21.99 9.77
C ALA A 142 21.42 22.13 9.15
N LEU A 143 20.57 21.11 9.25
CA LEU A 143 19.23 21.14 8.68
C LEU A 143 18.30 22.03 9.51
N ASN A 144 17.48 22.84 8.83
CA ASN A 144 16.35 23.52 9.46
C ASN A 144 15.38 22.48 10.04
N THR A 145 14.61 22.84 11.05
CA THR A 145 13.65 21.95 11.71
C THR A 145 12.25 22.50 11.53
N ALA A 146 11.32 21.64 11.08
CA ALA A 146 9.91 22.00 10.97
C ALA A 146 9.29 22.20 12.35
N GLU A 147 8.18 22.92 12.41
CA GLU A 147 7.40 23.15 13.64
C GLU A 147 6.04 22.45 13.56
N LEU A 148 5.47 22.06 14.70
CA LEU A 148 4.10 21.55 14.74
C LEU A 148 3.10 22.68 14.50
N VAL A 149 2.33 22.58 13.44
CA VAL A 149 1.13 23.41 13.18
C VAL A 149 -0.07 22.85 13.95
N GLN A 150 -0.24 21.53 13.92
CA GLN A 150 -1.19 20.79 14.74
C GLN A 150 -0.46 19.61 15.40
N GLY A 151 -0.63 19.43 16.71
CA GLY A 151 -0.03 18.33 17.45
C GLY A 151 -0.62 16.96 17.07
N PHE A 152 0.05 15.89 17.51
CA PHE A 152 -0.41 14.51 17.28
C PHE A 152 -1.82 14.26 17.80
N GLN A 153 -2.68 13.69 16.95
CA GLN A 153 -4.05 13.28 17.28
C GLN A 153 -4.33 11.87 16.75
N ASP A 154 -5.00 11.05 17.55
CA ASP A 154 -5.55 9.76 17.12
C ASP A 154 -6.86 9.99 16.36
N VAL A 155 -6.73 10.45 15.12
CA VAL A 155 -7.88 10.76 14.23
C VAL A 155 -8.62 9.52 13.74
N ALA A 156 -8.01 8.34 13.88
CA ALA A 156 -8.59 7.05 13.52
C ALA A 156 -9.05 6.25 14.74
N ALA A 157 -9.25 6.91 15.89
CA ALA A 157 -9.64 6.28 17.14
C ALA A 157 -10.89 5.42 16.96
N GLY A 158 -10.75 4.12 17.23
CA GLY A 158 -11.85 3.15 17.11
C GLY A 158 -12.17 2.70 15.69
N HIS A 159 -11.46 3.20 14.68
CA HIS A 159 -11.54 2.84 13.25
C HIS A 159 -10.35 1.95 12.83
N PHE A 160 -10.51 1.22 11.72
CA PHE A 160 -9.50 0.32 11.14
C PHE A 160 -8.98 -0.70 12.15
N ARG A 161 -9.88 -1.25 12.98
CA ARG A 161 -9.51 -2.19 14.05
C ARG A 161 -8.93 -3.48 13.49
N GLY A 162 -7.83 -3.95 14.09
CA GLY A 162 -7.17 -5.18 13.66
C GLY A 162 -6.31 -5.02 12.40
N LEU A 163 -6.03 -3.79 11.97
CA LEU A 163 -5.07 -3.43 10.93
C LEU A 163 -3.81 -2.81 11.58
N ASP A 164 -3.20 -3.58 12.49
CA ASP A 164 -2.15 -3.10 13.39
C ASP A 164 -0.79 -3.79 13.14
N GLU A 165 -0.75 -4.86 12.33
CA GLU A 165 0.48 -5.62 12.04
C GLU A 165 1.23 -5.08 10.82
N ILE A 166 2.24 -4.22 11.06
CA ILE A 166 3.00 -3.52 10.01
C ILE A 166 2.02 -2.71 9.13
N PRO A 167 1.46 -1.63 9.69
CA PRO A 167 0.40 -0.88 9.03
C PRO A 167 0.88 -0.32 7.69
N ARG A 168 -0.02 -0.31 6.71
CA ARG A 168 0.15 0.40 5.43
C ARG A 168 -0.84 1.54 5.39
N ILE A 169 -0.35 2.75 5.17
CA ILE A 169 -1.17 3.95 5.31
C ILE A 169 -0.99 4.81 4.07
N GLY A 170 -2.10 5.27 3.49
CA GLY A 170 -2.13 6.30 2.46
C GLY A 170 -2.80 7.56 2.98
N LEU A 171 -2.31 8.73 2.59
CA LEU A 171 -2.84 10.02 3.00
C LEU A 171 -2.94 10.98 1.82
N ALA A 172 -4.09 11.64 1.65
CA ALA A 172 -4.25 12.68 0.64
C ALA A 172 -5.10 13.84 1.16
N TYR A 173 -4.58 15.07 1.04
CA TYR A 173 -5.39 16.26 1.19
C TYR A 173 -6.10 16.55 -0.13
N LEU A 174 -7.39 16.84 -0.07
CA LEU A 174 -8.17 17.26 -1.23
C LEU A 174 -9.12 18.39 -0.83
N ASP A 175 -9.02 19.52 -1.52
CA ASP A 175 -10.00 20.60 -1.43
C ASP A 175 -10.87 20.60 -2.69
N HIS A 176 -12.08 20.05 -2.55
CA HIS A 176 -12.97 19.81 -3.67
C HIS A 176 -14.26 20.64 -3.54
N PRO A 177 -14.80 21.23 -4.64
CA PRO A 177 -15.99 22.09 -4.58
C PRO A 177 -17.22 21.45 -3.91
N ALA A 178 -17.35 20.13 -3.98
CA ALA A 178 -18.49 19.41 -3.39
C ALA A 178 -18.36 19.22 -1.87
N THR A 179 -17.16 18.97 -1.35
CA THR A 179 -16.93 18.55 0.05
C THR A 179 -16.22 19.61 0.90
N GLY A 180 -15.65 20.62 0.25
CA GLY A 180 -14.59 21.43 0.83
C GLY A 180 -13.33 20.60 1.09
N PRO A 181 -12.43 21.09 1.97
CA PRO A 181 -11.18 20.41 2.28
C PRO A 181 -11.43 19.18 3.13
N LYS A 182 -10.77 18.08 2.79
CA LYS A 182 -10.79 16.81 3.51
C LYS A 182 -9.39 16.20 3.51
N LEU A 183 -9.14 15.37 4.50
CA LEU A 183 -7.99 14.50 4.54
C LEU A 183 -8.46 13.06 4.39
N HIS A 184 -8.11 12.44 3.27
CA HIS A 184 -8.46 11.07 2.95
C HIS A 184 -7.40 10.11 3.46
N LEU A 185 -7.87 8.95 3.93
CA LEU A 185 -7.08 7.93 4.60
C LEU A 185 -7.28 6.59 3.87
N ALA A 186 -6.20 5.86 3.67
CA ALA A 186 -6.21 4.44 3.35
C ALA A 186 -5.45 3.68 4.44
N TRP A 187 -5.94 2.52 4.86
CA TRP A 187 -5.37 1.72 5.94
C TRP A 187 -5.34 0.24 5.59
N GLY A 188 -4.20 -0.39 5.83
CA GLY A 188 -3.95 -1.81 5.61
C GLY A 188 -2.92 -2.33 6.59
N GLN A 189 -2.52 -3.59 6.41
CA GLN A 189 -1.48 -4.22 7.20
C GLN A 189 -0.67 -5.21 6.34
N HIS A 190 0.30 -5.90 6.93
CA HIS A 190 1.14 -6.87 6.22
C HIS A 190 0.32 -7.96 5.53
N MET A 191 -0.54 -8.66 6.29
CA MET A 191 -1.42 -9.70 5.79
C MET A 191 -2.85 -9.19 5.61
N PRO A 192 -3.53 -9.52 4.51
CA PRO A 192 -4.91 -9.13 4.32
C PRO A 192 -5.78 -9.74 5.43
N PRO A 193 -6.75 -8.99 5.98
CA PRO A 193 -7.69 -9.52 6.96
C PRO A 193 -8.62 -10.56 6.32
N ASP A 194 -9.02 -11.55 7.11
CA ASP A 194 -10.06 -12.53 6.76
C ASP A 194 -11.15 -12.52 7.85
N PRO A 195 -12.39 -12.08 7.54
CA PRO A 195 -12.85 -11.57 6.24
C PRO A 195 -12.26 -10.19 5.87
N PRO A 196 -12.32 -9.77 4.59
CA PRO A 196 -11.85 -8.46 4.15
C PRO A 196 -12.46 -7.31 4.95
N ALA A 197 -11.63 -6.34 5.34
CA ALA A 197 -12.04 -5.14 6.07
C ALA A 197 -12.07 -3.92 5.14
N ALA A 198 -12.97 -2.97 5.44
CA ALA A 198 -12.98 -1.67 4.79
C ALA A 198 -11.71 -0.89 5.19
N SER A 199 -11.09 -0.22 4.22
CA SER A 199 -9.74 0.35 4.35
C SER A 199 -9.69 1.85 4.13
N HIS A 200 -10.77 2.49 3.67
CA HIS A 200 -10.75 3.89 3.26
C HIS A 200 -11.67 4.74 4.10
N GLY A 201 -11.25 5.98 4.38
CA GLY A 201 -12.01 6.94 5.14
C GLY A 201 -11.60 8.37 4.80
N TRP A 202 -12.27 9.35 5.40
CA TRP A 202 -11.78 10.72 5.43
C TRP A 202 -12.06 11.37 6.78
N ILE A 203 -11.37 12.47 7.03
CA ILE A 203 -11.58 13.37 8.17
C ILE A 203 -11.57 14.84 7.70
N GLU A 204 -12.03 15.73 8.57
CA GLU A 204 -11.76 17.17 8.47
C GLU A 204 -10.27 17.46 8.73
N PRO A 205 -9.68 18.48 8.08
CA PRO A 205 -8.26 18.83 8.28
C PRO A 205 -7.91 19.39 9.67
N ASP A 206 -8.91 19.84 10.45
CA ASP A 206 -8.69 20.19 11.87
C ASP A 206 -8.67 18.90 12.70
N LEU A 207 -7.46 18.51 13.10
CA LEU A 207 -7.21 17.23 13.76
C LEU A 207 -7.86 17.14 15.15
N SER A 208 -8.23 18.27 15.75
CA SER A 208 -8.93 18.30 17.04
C SER A 208 -10.42 17.96 16.93
N VAL A 209 -10.98 18.02 15.72
CA VAL A 209 -12.38 17.73 15.40
C VAL A 209 -12.47 16.95 14.07
N PRO A 210 -11.91 15.72 14.00
CA PRO A 210 -11.70 15.02 12.73
C PRO A 210 -12.99 14.61 12.00
N ASP A 211 -14.16 14.52 12.66
CA ASP A 211 -15.44 14.10 12.05
C ASP A 211 -15.31 12.93 11.03
N PHE A 212 -14.75 11.81 11.49
CA PHE A 212 -14.42 10.68 10.62
C PHE A 212 -15.64 10.16 9.84
N ARG A 213 -15.48 9.96 8.53
CA ARG A 213 -16.46 9.32 7.63
C ARG A 213 -15.84 8.12 6.92
N GLY A 214 -16.69 7.13 6.66
CA GLY A 214 -16.27 5.78 6.28
C GLY A 214 -16.49 4.81 7.43
N GLU A 215 -16.09 3.55 7.32
CA GLU A 215 -15.06 3.01 6.43
C GLU A 215 -15.66 2.48 5.11
N TRP A 216 -14.91 2.59 4.01
CA TRP A 216 -15.31 2.14 2.68
C TRP A 216 -14.36 1.08 2.10
N PHE A 217 -14.88 0.31 1.15
CA PHE A 217 -14.09 -0.57 0.28
C PHE A 217 -13.89 0.10 -1.08
N ILE A 218 -12.84 -0.30 -1.80
CA ILE A 218 -12.61 0.09 -3.20
C ILE A 218 -13.01 -1.08 -4.09
N GLY A 219 -14.17 -0.95 -4.73
CA GLY A 219 -14.75 -1.98 -5.58
C GLY A 219 -14.69 -3.38 -4.97
N ASN A 220 -14.19 -4.33 -5.76
CA ASN A 220 -13.87 -5.70 -5.34
C ASN A 220 -12.36 -5.98 -5.36
N GLN A 221 -11.54 -4.95 -5.22
CA GLN A 221 -10.10 -5.07 -5.33
C GLN A 221 -9.49 -5.79 -4.13
N ASP A 222 -8.35 -6.45 -4.37
CA ASP A 222 -7.57 -7.11 -3.32
C ASP A 222 -7.03 -6.07 -2.32
N THR A 223 -7.09 -6.37 -1.03
CA THR A 223 -6.60 -5.48 0.03
C THR A 223 -5.11 -5.18 -0.10
N ASN A 224 -4.32 -6.07 -0.69
CA ASN A 224 -2.90 -5.83 -0.96
C ASN A 224 -2.66 -4.83 -2.10
N SER A 225 -3.67 -4.44 -2.88
CA SER A 225 -3.52 -3.56 -4.04
C SER A 225 -4.01 -2.14 -3.83
N ILE A 226 -4.60 -1.79 -2.68
CA ILE A 226 -5.39 -0.53 -2.56
C ILE A 226 -5.00 0.42 -1.42
N ASN A 227 -4.12 0.07 -0.49
CA ASN A 227 -3.95 0.79 0.79
C ASN A 227 -2.50 1.13 1.18
N GLY A 228 -1.61 1.29 0.20
CA GLY A 228 -0.22 1.68 0.40
C GLY A 228 0.07 3.15 0.10
N TYR A 229 -0.70 3.78 -0.79
CA TYR A 229 -0.56 5.18 -1.13
C TYR A 229 -1.89 5.75 -1.63
N LEU A 230 -2.04 7.07 -1.49
CA LEU A 230 -3.24 7.82 -1.82
C LEU A 230 -2.85 9.23 -2.28
N PHE A 231 -3.41 9.72 -3.39
CA PHE A 231 -3.12 11.07 -3.88
C PHE A 231 -4.23 11.63 -4.76
N GLU A 232 -4.25 12.96 -4.92
CA GLU A 232 -5.17 13.66 -5.82
C GLU A 232 -4.87 13.37 -7.30
N ILE A 233 -5.93 13.21 -8.09
CA ILE A 233 -5.93 13.25 -9.55
C ILE A 233 -6.30 14.68 -9.96
N PRO A 234 -5.48 15.40 -10.74
CA PRO A 234 -5.77 16.76 -11.14
C PRO A 234 -7.13 16.89 -11.84
N ALA A 235 -7.90 17.91 -11.48
CA ALA A 235 -9.23 18.16 -12.06
C ALA A 235 -9.24 18.23 -13.60
N ALA A 236 -8.16 18.74 -14.20
CA ALA A 236 -8.01 18.82 -15.66
C ALA A 236 -7.90 17.43 -16.33
N TRP A 237 -7.45 16.41 -15.59
CA TRP A 237 -7.31 15.03 -16.07
C TRP A 237 -8.48 14.13 -15.63
N ALA A 238 -9.18 14.46 -14.54
CA ALA A 238 -10.21 13.61 -13.94
C ALA A 238 -11.36 13.19 -14.90
N SER A 239 -11.55 13.84 -16.04
CA SER A 239 -12.50 13.37 -17.07
C SER A 239 -12.19 11.97 -17.60
N TYR A 240 -10.92 11.56 -17.61
CA TYR A 240 -10.47 10.23 -18.02
C TYR A 240 -10.73 9.14 -16.96
N SER A 241 -10.88 9.52 -15.68
CA SER A 241 -11.27 8.62 -14.57
C SER A 241 -12.78 8.67 -14.26
N GLY A 242 -13.59 9.18 -15.20
CA GLY A 242 -15.03 9.34 -14.97
C GLY A 242 -15.36 10.34 -13.87
N GLY A 243 -14.54 11.39 -13.72
CA GLY A 243 -14.70 12.46 -12.74
C GLY A 243 -14.09 12.17 -11.36
N ARG A 244 -13.46 11.00 -11.16
CA ARG A 244 -12.92 10.58 -9.87
C ARG A 244 -11.64 11.35 -9.54
N PRO A 245 -11.58 12.08 -8.41
CA PRO A 245 -10.48 12.99 -8.10
C PRO A 245 -9.40 12.38 -7.19
N LEU A 246 -9.55 11.13 -6.74
CA LEU A 246 -8.58 10.46 -5.89
C LEU A 246 -8.08 9.19 -6.56
N ALA A 247 -6.79 8.89 -6.38
CA ALA A 247 -6.17 7.65 -6.76
C ALA A 247 -5.62 6.94 -5.52
N THR A 248 -5.88 5.65 -5.39
CA THR A 248 -5.38 4.79 -4.32
C THR A 248 -4.74 3.55 -4.89
N GLY A 249 -3.77 2.99 -4.18
CA GLY A 249 -3.14 1.75 -4.61
C GLY A 249 -2.14 1.22 -3.59
N ARG A 250 -1.46 0.13 -3.93
CA ARG A 250 -0.38 -0.46 -3.15
C ARG A 250 0.50 -1.31 -4.06
N SER A 251 1.79 -1.39 -3.72
CA SER A 251 2.68 -2.42 -4.22
C SER A 251 3.13 -3.29 -3.06
N ARG A 252 2.82 -4.59 -3.13
CA ARG A 252 3.24 -5.60 -2.18
C ARG A 252 4.23 -6.55 -2.85
N ASP A 253 5.33 -6.75 -2.16
CA ASP A 253 6.39 -7.71 -2.49
C ASP A 253 5.84 -9.13 -2.74
N GLY A 254 6.64 -9.95 -3.40
CA GLY A 254 6.22 -11.29 -3.82
C GLY A 254 5.20 -11.31 -4.96
N GLY A 255 4.75 -10.15 -5.45
CA GLY A 255 3.79 -10.03 -6.56
C GLY A 255 2.34 -10.18 -6.12
N TRP A 256 2.07 -10.09 -4.82
CA TRP A 256 0.75 -10.36 -4.25
C TRP A 256 -0.27 -9.27 -4.62
N SER A 257 0.18 -8.02 -4.78
CA SER A 257 -0.67 -6.92 -5.26
C SER A 257 -0.67 -6.77 -6.79
N GLY A 258 0.02 -7.66 -7.50
CA GLY A 258 0.50 -7.47 -8.87
C GLY A 258 2.03 -7.33 -8.90
N MET A 259 2.66 -7.77 -9.99
CA MET A 259 4.11 -7.68 -10.23
C MET A 259 4.52 -6.26 -10.67
N GLY A 260 4.10 -5.26 -9.90
CA GLY A 260 4.28 -3.82 -10.10
C GLY A 260 3.32 -3.00 -9.21
N PRO A 261 3.37 -1.66 -9.26
CA PRO A 261 2.39 -0.81 -8.56
C PRO A 261 0.98 -0.99 -9.12
N ALA A 262 -0.03 -1.05 -8.26
CA ALA A 262 -1.43 -0.97 -8.65
C ALA A 262 -1.99 0.45 -8.43
N LEU A 263 -2.99 0.87 -9.20
CA LEU A 263 -3.60 2.19 -9.07
C LEU A 263 -5.07 2.18 -9.51
N PHE A 264 -5.93 2.73 -8.66
CA PHE A 264 -7.37 2.81 -8.89
C PHE A 264 -7.87 4.22 -8.58
N ALA A 265 -8.60 4.83 -9.52
CA ALA A 265 -9.28 6.08 -9.28
C ALA A 265 -10.63 5.82 -8.58
N TYR A 266 -11.01 6.64 -7.61
CA TYR A 266 -12.28 6.51 -6.89
C TYR A 266 -12.83 7.86 -6.40
N GLN A 267 -14.10 7.87 -5.98
CA GLN A 267 -14.76 9.02 -5.37
C GLN A 267 -15.57 8.55 -4.14
N PRO A 268 -15.33 9.09 -2.94
CA PRO A 268 -15.99 8.66 -1.70
C PRO A 268 -17.33 9.33 -1.36
N TRP A 269 -17.84 10.23 -2.21
CA TRP A 269 -19.17 10.85 -2.07
C TRP A 269 -20.11 10.50 -3.21
N VAL A 270 -21.42 10.57 -2.94
CA VAL A 270 -22.47 10.02 -3.81
C VAL A 270 -23.29 11.08 -4.57
N ASP A 271 -23.15 12.36 -4.24
CA ASP A 271 -23.92 13.43 -4.88
C ASP A 271 -23.09 14.71 -5.09
N SER A 272 -23.68 15.69 -5.78
CA SER A 272 -23.03 16.97 -6.08
C SER A 272 -22.78 17.84 -4.84
N ASN A 273 -23.40 17.52 -3.70
CA ASN A 273 -23.21 18.23 -2.43
C ASN A 273 -22.14 17.57 -1.55
N GLY A 274 -21.43 16.57 -2.07
CA GLY A 274 -20.34 15.92 -1.35
C GLY A 274 -20.82 15.00 -0.23
N SER A 275 -22.08 14.53 -0.24
CA SER A 275 -22.56 13.62 0.80
C SER A 275 -21.72 12.34 0.84
N PRO A 276 -21.14 11.95 1.98
CA PRO A 276 -20.33 10.73 2.08
C PRO A 276 -21.14 9.49 1.72
N ALA A 277 -20.50 8.53 1.07
CA ALA A 277 -21.05 7.19 0.94
C ALA A 277 -21.28 6.57 2.33
N ALA A 278 -22.25 5.65 2.43
CA ALA A 278 -22.51 4.94 3.67
C ALA A 278 -21.33 4.03 4.07
N ASN A 279 -21.19 3.78 5.37
CA ASN A 279 -20.17 2.86 5.87
C ASN A 279 -20.38 1.45 5.28
N GLY A 280 -19.28 0.78 4.92
CA GLY A 280 -19.28 -0.52 4.28
C GLY A 280 -19.60 -0.48 2.78
N THR A 281 -19.82 0.69 2.17
CA THR A 281 -20.00 0.80 0.72
C THR A 281 -18.73 0.35 -0.01
N ARG A 282 -18.93 -0.43 -1.08
CA ARG A 282 -17.92 -0.67 -2.13
C ARG A 282 -18.02 0.48 -3.13
N LEU A 283 -17.06 1.39 -3.06
CA LEU A 283 -17.00 2.56 -3.94
C LEU A 283 -16.64 2.13 -5.35
N ASP A 284 -17.34 2.67 -6.34
CA ASP A 284 -17.02 2.43 -7.74
C ASP A 284 -15.64 3.01 -8.09
N GLU A 285 -14.82 2.21 -8.75
CA GLU A 285 -13.47 2.53 -9.14
C GLU A 285 -13.23 2.46 -10.66
N ILE A 286 -12.15 3.09 -11.11
CA ILE A 286 -11.58 2.90 -12.44
C ILE A 286 -10.15 2.42 -12.27
N VAL A 287 -9.82 1.26 -12.87
CA VAL A 287 -8.46 0.74 -12.89
C VAL A 287 -7.58 1.64 -13.76
N LEU A 288 -6.46 2.11 -13.22
CA LEU A 288 -5.47 2.90 -13.93
C LEU A 288 -4.16 2.13 -14.16
N LEU A 289 -3.78 1.27 -13.21
CA LEU A 289 -2.64 0.35 -13.31
C LEU A 289 -2.95 -0.95 -12.56
N GLN A 290 -2.72 -2.11 -13.17
CA GLN A 290 -2.86 -3.42 -12.51
C GLN A 290 -2.04 -4.51 -13.22
N TYR A 291 -0.81 -4.70 -12.78
CA TYR A 291 0.06 -5.78 -13.23
C TYR A 291 -0.44 -7.16 -12.77
N GLU A 292 0.00 -8.21 -13.48
CA GLU A 292 -0.39 -9.58 -13.16
C GLU A 292 0.08 -10.02 -11.76
N SER A 293 -0.75 -10.77 -11.05
CA SER A 293 -0.47 -11.24 -9.70
C SER A 293 0.20 -12.61 -9.68
N SER A 294 1.09 -12.82 -8.72
CA SER A 294 1.67 -14.14 -8.44
C SER A 294 0.63 -15.17 -7.98
N TYR A 295 -0.57 -14.74 -7.56
CA TYR A 295 -1.68 -15.63 -7.27
C TYR A 295 -2.25 -16.31 -8.52
N ASN A 296 -2.12 -15.66 -9.68
CA ASN A 296 -2.68 -16.14 -10.93
C ASN A 296 -1.66 -16.93 -11.76
N THR A 297 -0.37 -16.61 -11.61
CA THR A 297 0.71 -17.25 -12.37
C THR A 297 2.01 -17.28 -11.56
N PRO A 298 2.80 -18.38 -11.65
CA PRO A 298 4.13 -18.42 -11.05
C PRO A 298 5.20 -17.72 -11.91
N ASN A 299 4.86 -17.32 -13.15
CA ASN A 299 5.80 -16.72 -14.08
C ASN A 299 5.91 -15.20 -13.88
N ILE A 300 7.09 -14.64 -14.14
CA ILE A 300 7.26 -13.19 -14.25
C ILE A 300 6.81 -12.74 -15.65
N GLU A 301 5.51 -12.42 -15.76
CA GLU A 301 4.86 -12.02 -17.01
C GLU A 301 3.87 -10.89 -16.75
N ARG A 302 3.63 -10.02 -17.76
CA ARG A 302 2.75 -8.83 -17.59
C ARG A 302 3.10 -8.05 -16.31
N ALA A 303 4.40 -7.87 -16.10
CA ALA A 303 5.01 -7.28 -14.93
C ALA A 303 5.69 -5.96 -15.29
N LEU A 304 6.01 -5.17 -14.27
CA LEU A 304 6.90 -4.02 -14.40
C LEU A 304 8.21 -4.47 -15.08
N ASN A 305 8.76 -3.63 -15.95
CA ASN A 305 10.00 -3.98 -16.64
C ASN A 305 11.15 -4.22 -15.65
N GLY A 306 11.78 -5.39 -15.74
CA GLY A 306 12.82 -5.83 -14.82
C GLY A 306 12.30 -6.09 -13.40
N TYR A 307 11.01 -6.40 -13.24
CA TYR A 307 10.42 -6.77 -11.97
C TYR A 307 11.17 -7.93 -11.30
N GLN A 308 11.31 -7.81 -9.98
CA GLN A 308 11.75 -8.89 -9.11
C GLN A 308 10.87 -8.87 -7.86
N HIS A 309 10.61 -10.03 -7.24
CA HIS A 309 9.72 -10.12 -6.07
C HIS A 309 10.03 -9.15 -4.92
N PRO A 310 11.29 -8.78 -4.63
CA PRO A 310 11.61 -7.81 -3.58
C PRO A 310 11.39 -6.33 -3.99
N ASP A 311 10.83 -6.02 -5.16
CA ASP A 311 10.47 -4.65 -5.52
C ASP A 311 9.43 -4.09 -4.55
N GLU A 312 9.69 -2.91 -3.99
CA GLU A 312 8.78 -2.20 -3.08
C GLU A 312 8.53 -0.77 -3.58
N TRP A 313 7.25 -0.39 -3.67
CA TRP A 313 6.82 0.96 -4.03
C TRP A 313 5.83 1.47 -2.97
N GLU A 314 6.31 2.31 -2.05
CA GLU A 314 5.56 2.70 -0.84
C GLU A 314 5.02 4.13 -0.88
N GLY A 315 5.36 4.92 -1.92
CA GLY A 315 4.82 6.27 -2.10
C GLY A 315 4.42 6.52 -3.55
N GLY A 316 3.37 7.31 -3.74
CA GLY A 316 2.93 7.75 -5.07
C GLY A 316 2.44 9.19 -5.06
N ALA A 317 2.59 9.87 -6.19
CA ALA A 317 2.10 11.23 -6.36
C ALA A 317 1.78 11.53 -7.82
N TRP A 318 0.81 12.43 -8.04
CA TRP A 318 0.62 13.06 -9.33
C TRP A 318 1.37 14.38 -9.38
N LEU A 319 2.33 14.49 -10.29
CA LEU A 319 3.10 15.71 -10.50
C LEU A 319 2.48 16.52 -11.64
N THR A 320 2.36 17.83 -11.45
CA THR A 320 1.96 18.78 -12.49
C THR A 320 2.85 20.02 -12.42
N THR A 321 3.38 20.45 -13.56
CA THR A 321 4.15 21.70 -13.68
C THR A 321 3.24 22.87 -14.08
N PRO A 322 3.64 24.14 -13.84
CA PRO A 322 2.91 25.30 -14.33
C PRO A 322 2.69 25.32 -15.86
N SER A 323 3.60 24.71 -16.63
CA SER A 323 3.47 24.57 -18.09
C SER A 323 2.51 23.45 -18.52
N GLY A 324 1.90 22.72 -17.59
CA GLY A 324 0.95 21.64 -17.86
C GLY A 324 1.61 20.27 -18.10
N LYS A 325 2.93 20.13 -17.93
CA LYS A 325 3.56 18.80 -17.94
C LYS A 325 3.10 18.00 -16.73
N SER A 326 2.92 16.69 -16.90
CA SER A 326 2.47 15.82 -15.81
C SER A 326 3.13 14.45 -15.81
N ALA A 327 3.14 13.79 -14.67
CA ALA A 327 3.53 12.39 -14.51
C ALA A 327 2.88 11.82 -13.26
N VAL A 328 2.53 10.53 -13.30
CA VAL A 328 2.29 9.78 -12.06
C VAL A 328 3.58 9.12 -11.66
N ILE A 329 4.03 9.35 -10.43
CA ILE A 329 5.27 8.78 -9.92
C ILE A 329 5.00 7.78 -8.81
N PHE A 330 5.86 6.77 -8.72
CA PHE A 330 6.01 5.94 -7.54
C PHE A 330 7.46 5.95 -7.08
N ALA A 331 7.66 6.13 -5.78
CA ALA A 331 8.97 6.11 -5.14
C ALA A 331 9.11 4.86 -4.27
N GLY A 332 10.28 4.26 -4.29
CA GLY A 332 10.51 3.04 -3.52
C GLY A 332 11.90 2.44 -3.70
N THR A 333 12.01 1.19 -3.27
CA THR A 333 13.24 0.42 -3.30
C THR A 333 13.11 -0.66 -4.35
N LYS A 334 13.85 -0.51 -5.44
CA LYS A 334 13.85 -1.48 -6.54
C LYS A 334 14.92 -2.54 -6.34
N SER A 335 14.53 -3.80 -6.51
CA SER A 335 15.46 -4.91 -6.63
C SER A 335 16.06 -4.95 -8.03
N VAL A 336 17.40 -4.99 -8.08
CA VAL A 336 18.21 -4.95 -9.31
C VAL A 336 19.37 -5.95 -9.27
N GLY A 337 19.28 -6.91 -8.34
CA GLY A 337 20.30 -7.92 -8.13
C GLY A 337 20.32 -8.98 -9.23
N GLU A 338 21.47 -9.64 -9.37
CA GLU A 338 21.64 -10.83 -10.21
C GLU A 338 20.80 -12.01 -9.71
N LYS A 339 20.50 -12.04 -8.41
CA LYS A 339 19.65 -13.03 -7.76
C LYS A 339 18.72 -12.38 -6.74
N TYR A 340 17.54 -12.96 -6.57
CA TYR A 340 16.60 -12.60 -5.52
C TYR A 340 15.92 -13.87 -4.96
N TRP A 341 15.54 -13.84 -3.69
CA TRP A 341 15.04 -15.02 -2.99
C TRP A 341 14.05 -14.68 -1.88
N TYR A 342 13.23 -15.67 -1.51
CA TYR A 342 12.47 -15.66 -0.27
C TYR A 342 13.25 -16.38 0.82
N GLY A 343 13.50 -15.72 1.94
CA GLY A 343 14.34 -16.24 3.01
C GLY A 343 14.86 -15.14 3.90
N PHE A 344 16.15 -15.13 4.15
CA PHE A 344 16.79 -14.28 5.14
C PHE A 344 17.99 -13.52 4.56
N ALA A 345 18.44 -12.50 5.29
CA ALA A 345 19.74 -11.89 5.04
C ALA A 345 20.86 -12.89 5.36
N ASN A 346 21.78 -13.09 4.41
CA ASN A 346 22.89 -14.01 4.60
C ASN A 346 24.02 -13.36 5.43
N PRO A 347 24.45 -13.96 6.56
CA PRO A 347 25.54 -13.44 7.38
C PRO A 347 26.89 -13.34 6.66
N ALA A 348 27.10 -14.13 5.61
CA ALA A 348 28.32 -14.07 4.79
C ALA A 348 28.34 -12.86 3.83
N GLY A 349 27.21 -12.18 3.67
CA GLY A 349 27.08 -10.97 2.87
C GLY A 349 25.89 -11.00 1.90
N PRO A 350 25.44 -9.83 1.41
CA PRO A 350 24.21 -9.72 0.62
C PRO A 350 24.31 -10.40 -0.76
N GLN A 351 25.51 -10.77 -1.22
CA GLN A 351 25.72 -11.38 -2.54
C GLN A 351 25.37 -12.87 -2.61
N VAL A 352 25.08 -13.50 -1.48
CA VAL A 352 24.82 -14.94 -1.39
C VAL A 352 23.41 -15.18 -0.88
N PRO A 353 22.57 -15.94 -1.60
CA PRO A 353 21.23 -16.27 -1.12
C PRO A 353 21.27 -17.02 0.21
N CYS A 354 20.20 -16.84 0.99
CA CYS A 354 19.90 -17.63 2.18
C CYS A 354 18.40 -17.89 2.17
N VAL A 355 17.98 -18.96 1.49
CA VAL A 355 16.55 -19.24 1.27
C VAL A 355 15.90 -19.75 2.55
N ALA A 356 14.59 -19.60 2.67
CA ALA A 356 13.83 -20.34 3.67
C ALA A 356 13.69 -21.80 3.22
N GLY A 357 14.45 -22.70 3.84
CA GLY A 357 14.61 -24.09 3.44
C GLY A 357 13.30 -24.86 3.40
N ASP A 358 12.40 -24.57 4.35
CA ASP A 358 11.07 -25.19 4.42
C ASP A 358 10.18 -24.91 3.20
N PHE A 359 10.48 -23.86 2.42
CA PHE A 359 9.73 -23.50 1.21
C PHE A 359 10.36 -24.04 -0.08
N VAL A 360 11.55 -24.63 -0.02
CA VAL A 360 12.19 -25.24 -1.18
C VAL A 360 11.28 -26.34 -1.74
N GLY A 361 10.89 -26.22 -3.01
CA GLY A 361 9.98 -27.14 -3.68
C GLY A 361 8.50 -26.84 -3.50
N GLN A 362 8.12 -25.83 -2.71
CA GLN A 362 6.75 -25.32 -2.65
C GLN A 362 6.47 -24.29 -3.74
N PHE A 363 7.44 -23.40 -3.99
CA PHE A 363 7.47 -22.45 -5.10
C PHE A 363 8.92 -22.10 -5.46
N GLN A 364 9.12 -21.25 -6.47
CA GLN A 364 10.45 -20.77 -6.83
C GLN A 364 11.00 -19.80 -5.77
N VAL A 365 11.66 -20.37 -4.75
CA VAL A 365 12.20 -19.60 -3.61
C VAL A 365 13.41 -18.74 -3.95
N CYS A 366 14.08 -18.97 -5.07
CA CYS A 366 15.21 -18.19 -5.54
C CYS A 366 15.21 -18.11 -7.06
N SER A 367 15.45 -16.92 -7.58
CA SER A 367 15.46 -16.60 -9.00
C SER A 367 16.72 -15.82 -9.38
N LEU A 368 17.18 -16.01 -10.61
CA LEU A 368 18.11 -15.12 -11.30
C LEU A 368 17.38 -13.86 -11.80
N ALA A 369 18.13 -12.85 -12.21
CA ALA A 369 17.59 -11.56 -12.66
C ALA A 369 16.58 -11.64 -13.81
N ASP A 370 16.67 -12.67 -14.65
CA ASP A 370 15.74 -12.94 -15.76
C ASP A 370 14.47 -13.72 -15.35
N GLY A 371 14.33 -14.03 -14.06
CA GLY A 371 13.22 -14.79 -13.50
C GLY A 371 13.40 -16.30 -13.58
N SER A 372 14.50 -16.83 -14.15
CA SER A 372 14.77 -18.26 -14.12
C SER A 372 15.20 -18.75 -12.72
N PRO A 373 15.02 -20.03 -12.35
CA PRO A 373 15.40 -20.53 -11.04
C PRO A 373 16.91 -20.40 -10.75
N CYS A 374 17.26 -20.10 -9.50
CA CYS A 374 18.66 -20.21 -9.06
C CYS A 374 19.20 -21.66 -9.17
N PRO A 375 20.52 -21.85 -9.33
CA PRO A 375 21.13 -23.17 -9.30
C PRO A 375 20.92 -23.86 -7.95
N PRO A 376 20.90 -25.21 -7.88
CA PRO A 376 20.64 -25.95 -6.65
C PRO A 376 21.55 -25.60 -5.45
N ALA A 377 22.78 -25.15 -5.73
CA ALA A 377 23.73 -24.74 -4.69
C ALA A 377 23.28 -23.47 -3.92
N ASP A 378 22.40 -22.65 -4.50
CA ASP A 378 21.84 -21.46 -3.86
C ASP A 378 20.54 -21.76 -3.08
N LEU A 379 20.00 -22.98 -3.18
CA LEU A 379 18.75 -23.38 -2.52
C LEU A 379 18.99 -23.93 -1.12
N ILE A 380 19.85 -23.26 -0.35
CA ILE A 380 20.28 -23.68 0.98
C ILE A 380 19.94 -22.59 1.99
N GLU A 381 19.27 -22.98 3.07
CA GLU A 381 19.13 -22.13 4.25
C GLU A 381 20.49 -22.02 4.95
N CYS A 382 20.98 -20.80 5.11
CA CYS A 382 22.30 -20.54 5.65
C CYS A 382 22.29 -20.61 7.19
N PRO A 383 23.33 -21.15 7.84
CA PRO A 383 23.38 -21.15 9.30
C PRO A 383 23.57 -19.73 9.85
N GLY A 384 22.87 -19.41 10.94
CA GLY A 384 23.07 -18.17 11.70
C GLY A 384 22.45 -16.91 11.06
N HIS A 385 21.48 -17.06 10.15
CA HIS A 385 20.66 -15.94 9.71
C HIS A 385 19.84 -15.35 10.86
N ASN A 386 19.29 -14.15 10.64
CA ASN A 386 18.37 -13.50 11.57
C ASN A 386 16.95 -14.06 11.44
N ASP A 387 16.01 -13.59 12.28
CA ASP A 387 14.61 -14.01 12.21
C ASP A 387 13.77 -13.20 11.21
N PHE A 388 14.39 -12.25 10.47
CA PHE A 388 13.71 -11.39 9.50
C PHE A 388 13.55 -12.12 8.17
N ARG A 389 12.46 -12.89 8.05
CA ARG A 389 12.10 -13.59 6.83
C ARG A 389 11.33 -12.69 5.87
N GLY A 390 11.72 -12.67 4.59
CA GLY A 390 11.08 -11.86 3.56
C GLY A 390 11.68 -12.09 2.19
N TRP A 391 11.37 -11.19 1.25
CA TRP A 391 12.01 -11.15 -0.06
C TRP A 391 13.30 -10.35 -0.02
N TRP A 392 14.36 -10.92 -0.58
CA TRP A 392 15.71 -10.37 -0.56
C TRP A 392 16.31 -10.36 -1.96
N SER A 393 17.28 -9.48 -2.16
CA SER A 393 18.01 -9.33 -3.42
C SER A 393 19.49 -9.15 -3.14
N THR A 394 20.33 -9.56 -4.10
CA THR A 394 21.76 -9.25 -4.02
C THR A 394 22.04 -7.76 -4.15
N ARG A 395 21.08 -6.98 -4.67
CA ARG A 395 21.21 -5.53 -4.79
C ARG A 395 19.86 -4.81 -4.84
N PHE A 396 19.77 -3.73 -4.06
CA PHE A 396 18.67 -2.78 -4.08
C PHE A 396 19.15 -1.39 -4.51
N GLU A 397 18.26 -0.63 -5.15
CA GLU A 397 18.45 0.78 -5.47
C GLU A 397 17.18 1.57 -5.12
N ALA A 398 17.34 2.73 -4.48
CA ALA A 398 16.27 3.70 -4.40
C ALA A 398 15.91 4.22 -5.80
N ARG A 399 14.64 4.20 -6.16
CA ARG A 399 14.17 4.63 -7.49
C ARG A 399 12.86 5.41 -7.41
N ILE A 400 12.67 6.25 -8.43
CA ILE A 400 11.39 6.85 -8.76
C ILE A 400 11.05 6.41 -10.19
N ILE A 401 9.88 5.83 -10.38
CA ILE A 401 9.34 5.49 -11.69
C ILE A 401 8.30 6.52 -12.11
N PHE A 402 8.25 6.81 -13.40
CA PHE A 402 7.38 7.84 -13.99
C PHE A 402 6.48 7.17 -15.02
N TYR A 403 5.18 7.33 -14.83
CA TYR A 403 4.13 6.91 -15.76
C TYR A 403 3.60 8.13 -16.51
N ASP A 404 3.35 7.94 -17.80
CA ASP A 404 2.66 8.91 -18.64
C ASP A 404 1.15 8.87 -18.35
N PRO A 405 0.53 9.97 -17.89
CA PRO A 405 -0.91 10.03 -17.68
C PRO A 405 -1.74 9.74 -18.93
N SER A 406 -1.18 9.91 -20.12
CA SER A 406 -1.84 9.52 -21.37
C SER A 406 -1.97 8.01 -21.51
N ASP A 407 -1.00 7.23 -21.03
CA ASP A 407 -1.13 5.77 -20.99
C ASP A 407 -2.18 5.34 -19.96
N LEU A 408 -2.25 6.00 -18.80
CA LEU A 408 -3.30 5.75 -17.81
C LEU A 408 -4.71 6.02 -18.38
N ALA A 409 -4.85 7.05 -19.21
CA ALA A 409 -6.12 7.35 -19.88
C ALA A 409 -6.49 6.26 -20.91
N ARG A 410 -5.49 5.67 -21.57
CA ARG A 410 -5.70 4.52 -22.49
C ARG A 410 -6.12 3.27 -21.72
N VAL A 411 -5.54 3.03 -20.54
CA VAL A 411 -5.98 1.95 -19.63
C VAL A 411 -7.43 2.18 -19.21
N ALA A 412 -7.76 3.37 -18.72
CA ALA A 412 -9.12 3.71 -18.29
C ALA A 412 -10.16 3.57 -19.42
N ALA A 413 -9.75 3.84 -20.67
CA ALA A 413 -10.57 3.66 -21.86
C ALA A 413 -10.59 2.21 -22.42
N GLY A 414 -9.88 1.27 -21.80
CA GLY A 414 -9.77 -0.13 -22.24
C GLY A 414 -9.00 -0.33 -23.54
N GLN A 415 -8.15 0.64 -23.93
CA GLN A 415 -7.39 0.62 -25.17
C GLN A 415 -6.06 -0.14 -25.05
N ILE A 416 -5.51 -0.23 -23.85
CA ILE A 416 -4.38 -1.08 -23.48
C ILE A 416 -4.70 -1.81 -22.18
N GLN A 417 -4.00 -2.91 -21.92
CA GLN A 417 -4.12 -3.60 -20.64
C GLN A 417 -3.62 -2.70 -19.51
N ALA A 418 -4.29 -2.80 -18.36
CA ALA A 418 -3.92 -2.13 -17.12
C ALA A 418 -2.56 -2.57 -16.59
#